data_AF-A0ABD2LZ57-F1
#
_entry.id   AF-A0ABD2LZ57-F1
#
_cell.length_a   1.000
_cell.length_b   1.000
_cell.length_c   1.000
_cell.angle_alpha   90.00
_cell.angle_beta   90.00
_cell.angle_gamma   90.00
#
_symmetry.space_group_name_H-M   'P 1'
#
loop_
_entity.id
_entity.type
_entity.pdbx_description
1 polymer ?
#
loop_
_entity_poly.entity_id
_entity_poly.type
_entity_poly.pdbx_seq_one_letter_code
_entity_poly.pdbx_strand_id
1 'polypeptide(L)'
;MIIGKDAVQRDQDRKEEEEEEQEESWTKRFPPHRSKMETEQLDEFSLLHQQIVAGRVVPCCVNLPEITEISEIATKKLNSDRSAGGIPLLDIVKIINATRQSVSGTAYRVQILFKLRKKKSNIDERNYSLSPIYLFKIYRDINETIEINYKEIANFVNVPGGQWCLSTGNFMPKIGLQCSPSWRELEAEQFILVALEAGIRLFDTSFFGHNRGQISKAIKKFLPLFGLLRTDVFISAKINIVRPENAQDLFRYGPIKKEIDGDQFHSVSDYAHFSVKQCIDQFDGYIDLCLVHYAKDAFKNVSNTCSNNRSDREEVYGVLEHYMGQWGFNGTTFGDL
;
A
#
# COMPACT_ATOMS: atom_id res chain seq x y z
N MET A 1 43.21 15.01 -40.86
CA MET A 1 42.60 13.67 -40.61
C MET A 1 41.11 13.92 -40.37
N ILE A 2 40.32 13.89 -41.45
CA ILE A 2 38.88 14.19 -41.41
C ILE A 2 38.19 12.83 -41.24
N ILE A 3 37.87 12.46 -40.00
CA ILE A 3 37.02 11.30 -39.75
C ILE A 3 35.60 11.74 -40.08
N GLY A 4 35.04 11.17 -41.14
CA GLY A 4 33.78 11.57 -41.74
C GLY A 4 32.61 11.43 -40.77
N LYS A 5 31.80 12.48 -40.68
CA LYS A 5 30.54 12.52 -39.91
C LYS A 5 29.58 11.37 -40.27
N ASP A 6 29.74 10.79 -41.46
CA ASP A 6 28.94 9.67 -41.97
C ASP A 6 29.18 8.33 -41.26
N ALA A 7 30.26 8.18 -40.49
CA ALA A 7 30.50 6.98 -39.70
C ALA A 7 29.70 6.99 -38.38
N VAL A 8 29.52 8.16 -37.78
CA VAL A 8 28.79 8.31 -36.51
C VAL A 8 27.29 8.17 -36.74
N GLN A 9 26.76 8.71 -37.84
CA GLN A 9 25.34 8.58 -38.17
C GLN A 9 24.94 7.12 -38.41
N ARG A 10 25.76 6.35 -39.14
CA ARG A 10 25.48 4.93 -39.42
C ARG A 10 25.47 4.05 -38.17
N ASP A 11 26.30 4.37 -37.18
CA ASP A 11 26.30 3.65 -35.89
C ASP A 11 25.10 4.02 -35.01
N GLN A 12 24.52 5.22 -35.20
CA GLN A 12 23.28 5.64 -34.54
C GLN A 12 22.06 4.96 -35.17
N ASP A 13 21.95 5.01 -36.50
CA ASP A 13 20.83 4.40 -37.23
C ASP A 13 20.75 2.88 -36.98
N ARG A 14 21.91 2.21 -36.90
CA ARG A 14 21.98 0.77 -36.59
C ARG A 14 21.52 0.43 -35.16
N LYS A 15 21.77 1.32 -34.19
CA LYS A 15 21.32 1.10 -32.81
C LYS A 15 19.82 1.31 -32.66
N GLU A 16 19.24 2.23 -33.43
CA GLU A 16 17.80 2.45 -33.46
C GLU A 16 17.07 1.24 -34.07
N GLU A 17 17.59 0.67 -35.17
CA GLU A 17 17.03 -0.57 -35.76
C GLU A 17 17.13 -1.78 -34.81
N GLU A 18 18.23 -1.94 -34.08
CA GLU A 18 18.40 -3.04 -33.12
C GLU A 18 17.48 -2.90 -31.88
N GLU A 19 17.14 -1.67 -31.46
CA GLU A 19 16.15 -1.42 -30.39
C GLU A 19 14.72 -1.68 -30.88
N GLU A 20 14.38 -1.29 -32.11
CA GLU A 20 13.05 -1.49 -32.71
C GLU A 20 12.74 -3.00 -32.94
N GLU A 21 13.73 -3.77 -33.40
CA GLU A 21 13.59 -5.23 -33.54
C GLU A 21 13.43 -5.95 -32.18
N GLN A 22 14.10 -5.47 -31.13
CA GLN A 22 13.92 -6.03 -29.79
C GLN A 22 12.53 -5.71 -29.25
N GLU A 23 12.02 -4.49 -29.43
CA GLU A 23 10.67 -4.10 -28.99
C GLU A 23 9.56 -4.89 -29.71
N GLU A 24 9.71 -5.13 -31.02
CA GLU A 24 8.79 -5.99 -31.79
C GLU A 24 8.83 -7.47 -31.36
N SER A 25 9.99 -7.98 -30.95
CA SER A 25 10.15 -9.37 -30.50
C SER A 25 9.40 -9.67 -29.20
N TRP A 26 9.36 -8.70 -28.27
CA TRP A 26 8.62 -8.85 -27.00
C TRP A 26 7.10 -8.83 -27.18
N THR A 27 6.60 -8.02 -28.11
CA THR A 27 5.15 -7.89 -28.34
C THR A 27 4.56 -9.07 -29.10
N LYS A 28 5.32 -9.74 -29.98
CA LYS A 28 4.84 -10.89 -30.77
C LYS A 28 4.68 -12.20 -29.99
N ARG A 29 5.18 -12.30 -28.74
CA ARG A 29 5.06 -13.52 -27.90
C ARG A 29 3.79 -13.61 -27.07
N PHE A 30 2.97 -12.56 -27.03
CA PHE A 30 1.68 -12.61 -26.35
C PHE A 30 0.57 -12.89 -27.36
N PRO A 31 -0.26 -13.94 -27.16
CA PRO A 31 -1.42 -14.14 -28.02
C PRO A 31 -2.32 -12.90 -27.96
N PRO A 32 -2.90 -12.45 -29.09
CA PRO A 32 -3.82 -11.32 -29.08
C PRO A 32 -4.98 -11.64 -28.16
N HIS A 33 -5.06 -10.94 -27.03
CA HIS A 33 -6.16 -11.06 -26.09
C HIS A 33 -7.45 -10.66 -26.81
N ARG A 34 -8.30 -11.64 -27.11
CA ARG A 34 -9.67 -11.42 -27.55
C ARG A 34 -10.44 -10.79 -26.40
N SER A 35 -10.54 -9.47 -26.39
CA SER A 35 -11.34 -8.68 -25.44
C SER A 35 -12.84 -8.72 -25.78
N LYS A 36 -13.41 -9.94 -25.82
CA LYS A 36 -14.87 -10.15 -25.90
C LYS A 36 -15.44 -10.72 -24.59
N MET A 37 -14.92 -10.29 -23.45
CA MET A 37 -15.73 -10.27 -22.23
C MET A 37 -16.52 -8.96 -22.29
N GLU A 38 -17.66 -9.04 -22.96
CA GLU A 38 -18.58 -7.95 -23.17
C GLU A 38 -19.21 -7.52 -21.84
N THR A 39 -19.47 -6.22 -21.77
CA THR A 39 -20.13 -5.43 -20.72
C THR A 39 -21.39 -6.04 -20.08
N GLU A 40 -21.95 -7.12 -20.64
CA GLU A 40 -23.13 -7.81 -20.15
C GLU A 40 -22.91 -8.52 -18.79
N GLN A 41 -21.69 -8.99 -18.51
CA GLN A 41 -21.40 -9.61 -17.20
C GLN A 41 -21.30 -8.60 -16.04
N LEU A 42 -20.99 -7.33 -16.33
CA LEU A 42 -20.95 -6.27 -15.32
C LEU A 42 -22.37 -5.79 -14.95
N ASP A 43 -23.32 -5.85 -15.88
CA ASP A 43 -24.73 -5.48 -15.64
C ASP A 43 -25.52 -6.57 -14.89
N GLU A 44 -25.29 -7.86 -15.20
CA GLU A 44 -25.89 -8.95 -14.41
C GLU A 44 -25.38 -8.96 -12.96
N PHE A 45 -24.12 -8.58 -12.73
CA PHE A 45 -23.55 -8.46 -11.39
C PHE A 45 -24.18 -7.31 -10.58
N SER A 46 -24.52 -6.21 -11.25
CA SER A 46 -25.16 -5.03 -10.66
C SER A 46 -26.63 -5.29 -10.32
N LEU A 47 -27.35 -6.05 -11.17
CA LEU A 47 -28.75 -6.44 -10.96
C LEU A 47 -28.92 -7.52 -9.89
N LEU A 48 -28.01 -8.50 -9.80
CA LEU A 48 -28.01 -9.50 -8.73
C LEU A 48 -27.74 -8.86 -7.34
N HIS A 49 -27.03 -7.73 -7.31
CA HIS A 49 -26.75 -6.97 -6.09
C HIS A 49 -27.94 -6.15 -5.57
N GLN A 50 -28.96 -5.89 -6.41
CA GLN A 50 -30.12 -5.09 -6.02
C GLN A 50 -31.31 -5.91 -5.50
N GLN A 51 -31.39 -7.22 -5.77
CA GLN A 51 -32.59 -8.02 -5.48
C GLN A 51 -32.58 -8.80 -4.14
N ILE A 52 -31.51 -8.78 -3.35
CA ILE A 52 -31.48 -9.47 -2.03
C ILE A 52 -31.79 -8.47 -0.90
N VAL A 53 -33.08 -8.25 -0.66
CA VAL A 53 -33.67 -7.24 0.24
C VAL A 53 -34.02 -7.80 1.64
N ALA A 54 -33.30 -8.79 2.15
CA ALA A 54 -33.39 -9.19 3.56
C ALA A 54 -32.00 -9.47 4.11
N GLY A 55 -31.54 -8.65 5.06
CA GLY A 55 -30.21 -8.80 5.67
C GLY A 55 -29.08 -8.03 4.97
N ARG A 56 -29.34 -6.84 4.40
CA ARG A 56 -28.25 -6.01 3.88
C ARG A 56 -27.34 -5.53 5.02
N VAL A 57 -26.04 -5.76 4.88
CA VAL A 57 -25.03 -5.17 5.77
C VAL A 57 -24.88 -3.70 5.39
N VAL A 58 -25.21 -2.82 6.33
CA VAL A 58 -25.20 -1.36 6.13
C VAL A 58 -24.02 -0.75 6.90
N PRO A 59 -23.12 -0.01 6.23
CA PRO A 59 -22.11 0.79 6.91
C PRO A 59 -22.74 1.76 7.91
N CYS A 60 -22.14 1.89 9.08
CA CYS A 60 -22.61 2.75 10.16
C CYS A 60 -21.60 3.85 10.45
N CYS A 61 -22.10 5.02 10.83
CA CYS A 61 -21.24 6.06 11.38
C CYS A 61 -20.68 5.57 12.74
N VAL A 62 -19.35 5.58 12.87
CA VAL A 62 -18.65 5.08 14.06
C VAL A 62 -18.91 5.91 15.33
N ASN A 63 -19.44 7.13 15.18
CA ASN A 63 -19.77 8.04 16.27
C ASN A 63 -21.22 7.91 16.76
N LEU A 64 -22.00 6.97 16.23
CA LEU A 64 -23.36 6.72 16.72
C LEU A 64 -23.29 6.23 18.18
N PRO A 65 -24.14 6.76 19.10
CA PRO A 65 -24.14 6.34 20.51
C PRO A 65 -24.24 4.82 20.68
N GLU A 66 -25.06 4.17 19.85
CA GLU A 66 -25.23 2.71 19.82
C GLU A 66 -23.93 1.97 19.46
N ILE A 67 -23.13 2.49 18.52
CA ILE A 67 -21.85 1.87 18.13
C ILE A 67 -20.81 2.04 19.24
N THR A 68 -20.80 3.20 19.92
CA THR A 68 -19.95 3.43 21.09
C THR A 68 -20.30 2.47 22.22
N GLU A 69 -21.58 2.34 22.56
CA GLU A 69 -22.08 1.42 23.59
C GLU A 69 -21.66 -0.03 23.29
N ILE A 70 -21.94 -0.50 22.07
CA ILE A 70 -21.61 -1.86 21.62
C ILE A 70 -20.09 -2.10 21.65
N SER A 71 -19.28 -1.09 21.31
CA SER A 71 -17.81 -1.16 21.36
C SER A 71 -17.27 -1.26 22.79
N GLU A 72 -17.88 -0.58 23.75
CA GLU A 72 -17.53 -0.69 25.16
C GLU A 72 -17.85 -2.07 25.74
N ILE A 73 -19.02 -2.62 25.40
CA ILE A 73 -19.43 -3.97 25.83
C ILE A 73 -18.46 -5.01 25.26
N ALA A 74 -18.15 -4.91 23.96
CA ALA A 74 -17.16 -5.75 23.28
C ALA A 74 -15.77 -5.67 23.92
N THR A 75 -15.32 -4.47 24.26
CA THR A 75 -14.04 -4.25 24.92
C THR A 75 -14.01 -4.84 26.32
N LYS A 76 -15.09 -4.71 27.10
CA LYS A 76 -15.21 -5.34 28.42
C LYS A 76 -15.10 -6.86 28.31
N LYS A 77 -15.77 -7.47 27.33
CA LYS A 77 -15.68 -8.92 27.07
C LYS A 77 -14.25 -9.35 26.71
N LEU A 78 -13.61 -8.68 25.74
CA LEU A 78 -12.21 -8.95 25.36
C LEU A 78 -11.27 -8.85 26.56
N ASN A 79 -11.40 -7.79 27.37
CA ASN A 79 -10.57 -7.60 28.55
C ASN A 79 -10.83 -8.63 29.65
N SER A 80 -12.08 -9.10 29.79
CA SER A 80 -12.41 -10.20 30.70
C SER A 80 -11.67 -11.46 30.29
N ASP A 81 -11.74 -11.84 29.01
CA ASP A 81 -11.09 -13.04 28.48
C ASP A 81 -9.56 -12.95 28.55
N ARG A 82 -8.98 -11.77 28.27
CA ARG A 82 -7.54 -11.49 28.44
C ARG A 82 -7.09 -11.58 29.88
N SER A 83 -7.87 -11.03 30.82
CA SER A 83 -7.53 -11.08 32.25
C SER A 83 -7.54 -12.50 32.81
N ALA A 84 -8.47 -13.35 32.36
CA ALA A 84 -8.47 -14.77 32.68
C ALA A 84 -7.21 -15.51 32.19
N GLY A 85 -6.61 -15.06 31.08
CA GLY A 85 -5.35 -15.57 30.55
C GLY A 85 -4.08 -14.90 31.08
N GLY A 86 -4.18 -13.96 32.03
CA GLY A 86 -3.02 -13.19 32.51
C GLY A 86 -2.44 -12.21 31.47
N ILE A 87 -3.17 -11.95 30.39
CA ILE A 87 -2.75 -11.09 29.28
C ILE A 87 -3.05 -9.62 29.63
N PRO A 88 -2.16 -8.66 29.30
CA PRO A 88 -2.41 -7.24 29.57
C PRO A 88 -3.71 -6.72 28.95
N LEU A 89 -4.40 -5.84 29.69
CA LEU A 89 -5.65 -5.22 29.25
C LEU A 89 -5.42 -4.22 28.12
N LEU A 90 -6.48 -3.94 27.37
CA LEU A 90 -6.50 -3.05 26.23
C LEU A 90 -7.46 -1.88 26.48
N ASP A 91 -7.06 -0.69 26.03
CA ASP A 91 -7.90 0.50 25.97
C ASP A 91 -8.26 0.81 24.52
N ILE A 92 -9.51 1.19 24.26
CA ILE A 92 -9.94 1.62 22.94
C ILE A 92 -9.12 2.86 22.55
N VAL A 93 -8.52 2.82 21.37
CA VAL A 93 -7.92 4.00 20.72
C VAL A 93 -8.94 4.61 19.78
N LYS A 94 -9.50 3.79 18.89
CA LYS A 94 -10.40 4.26 17.82
C LYS A 94 -11.28 3.13 17.32
N ILE A 95 -12.54 3.43 17.05
CA ILE A 95 -13.42 2.59 16.24
C ILE A 95 -13.12 2.89 14.77
N ILE A 96 -12.57 1.92 14.04
CA ILE A 96 -12.13 2.08 12.65
C ILE A 96 -13.33 1.99 11.70
N ASN A 97 -14.14 0.96 11.88
CA ASN A 97 -15.25 0.65 11.00
C ASN A 97 -16.38 0.00 11.80
N ALA A 98 -17.61 0.25 11.37
CA ALA A 98 -18.80 -0.35 11.93
C ALA A 98 -19.80 -0.64 10.80
N THR A 99 -20.38 -1.83 10.82
CA THR A 99 -21.54 -2.17 10.00
C THR A 99 -22.63 -2.78 10.85
N ARG A 100 -23.88 -2.63 10.42
CA ARG A 100 -25.05 -3.24 11.06
C ARG A 100 -25.88 -4.00 10.04
N GLN A 101 -26.56 -5.03 10.49
CA GLN A 101 -27.45 -5.83 9.68
C GLN A 101 -28.69 -6.15 10.53
N SER A 102 -29.86 -5.74 10.06
CA SER A 102 -31.13 -6.10 10.67
C SER A 102 -31.53 -7.51 10.24
N VAL A 103 -31.67 -8.39 11.21
CA VAL A 103 -32.12 -9.79 11.08
C VAL A 103 -33.22 -10.04 12.12
N SER A 104 -33.35 -11.23 12.71
CA SER A 104 -34.13 -11.47 13.93
C SER A 104 -33.49 -10.80 15.17
N GLY A 105 -33.14 -9.52 15.08
CA GLY A 105 -32.26 -8.78 15.98
C GLY A 105 -31.34 -7.85 15.18
N THR A 106 -30.28 -7.35 15.81
CA THR A 106 -29.27 -6.52 15.14
C THR A 106 -27.90 -7.15 15.26
N ALA A 107 -27.30 -7.48 14.12
CA ALA A 107 -25.92 -7.93 14.04
C ALA A 107 -25.01 -6.76 13.69
N TYR A 108 -23.99 -6.54 14.51
CA TYR A 108 -22.93 -5.55 14.29
C TYR A 108 -21.63 -6.25 13.91
N ARG A 109 -20.87 -5.60 13.03
CA ARG A 109 -19.44 -5.89 12.86
C ARG A 109 -18.67 -4.62 13.15
N VAL A 110 -17.78 -4.66 14.13
CA VAL A 110 -17.01 -3.50 14.57
C VAL A 110 -15.53 -3.83 14.54
N GLN A 111 -14.73 -2.98 13.90
CA GLN A 111 -13.27 -3.03 13.93
C GLN A 111 -12.77 -1.96 14.90
N ILE A 112 -12.04 -2.38 15.94
CA ILE A 112 -11.56 -1.48 16.99
C ILE A 112 -10.05 -1.58 17.09
N LEU A 113 -9.37 -0.43 17.02
CA LEU A 113 -7.97 -0.26 17.31
C LEU A 113 -7.79 -0.10 18.82
N PHE A 114 -6.90 -0.88 19.40
CA PHE A 114 -6.59 -0.83 20.84
C PHE A 114 -5.16 -0.40 21.10
N LYS A 115 -4.91 0.10 22.31
CA LYS A 115 -3.57 0.24 22.88
C LYS A 115 -3.49 -0.59 24.15
N LEU A 116 -2.29 -1.05 24.48
CA LEU A 116 -2.05 -1.73 25.75
C LEU A 116 -2.22 -0.75 26.92
N ARG A 117 -3.04 -1.15 27.91
CA ARG A 117 -3.21 -0.41 29.15
C ARG A 117 -1.93 -0.53 29.96
N LYS A 118 -1.25 0.60 30.19
CA LYS A 118 -0.02 0.65 31.01
C LYS A 118 -0.34 0.14 32.43
N LYS A 119 0.35 -0.93 32.88
CA LYS A 119 0.41 -1.22 34.32
C LYS A 119 1.24 -0.10 34.98
N LYS A 120 0.83 0.34 36.18
CA LYS A 120 1.56 1.36 36.97
C LYS A 120 3.02 0.99 37.32
N SER A 121 3.48 -0.22 37.01
CA SER A 121 4.86 -0.66 37.20
C SER A 121 5.77 -0.15 36.08
N ASN A 122 7.00 0.25 36.44
CA ASN A 122 8.15 0.72 35.64
C ASN A 122 8.61 -0.22 34.49
N ILE A 123 7.69 -0.79 33.72
CA ILE A 123 8.00 -1.65 32.59
C ILE A 123 8.39 -0.76 31.42
N ASP A 124 9.59 -1.02 30.91
CA ASP A 124 10.27 -0.34 29.82
C ASP A 124 9.32 -0.14 28.62
N GLU A 125 9.04 1.12 28.29
CA GLU A 125 8.00 1.54 27.34
C GLU A 125 8.30 1.15 25.88
N ARG A 126 9.48 0.58 25.62
CA ARG A 126 10.07 0.47 24.28
C ARG A 126 9.52 -0.67 23.40
N ASN A 127 8.71 -1.59 23.92
CA ASN A 127 8.32 -2.83 23.21
C ASN A 127 6.83 -3.00 22.86
N TYR A 128 5.96 -2.02 23.11
CA TYR A 128 4.51 -2.20 22.94
C TYR A 128 3.87 -1.26 21.91
N SER A 129 4.57 -1.00 20.79
CA SER A 129 4.09 -0.14 19.71
C SER A 129 3.00 -0.77 18.83
N LEU A 130 2.63 -2.03 19.05
CA LEU A 130 1.60 -2.67 18.24
C LEU A 130 0.24 -2.42 18.88
N SER A 131 -0.53 -1.54 18.25
CA SER A 131 -1.94 -1.31 18.58
C SER A 131 -2.77 -2.36 17.85
N PRO A 132 -3.18 -3.48 18.48
CA PRO A 132 -3.87 -4.54 17.77
C PRO A 132 -5.25 -4.07 17.33
N ILE A 133 -5.69 -4.55 16.17
CA ILE A 133 -7.05 -4.36 15.67
C ILE A 133 -7.83 -5.64 15.95
N TYR A 134 -9.01 -5.53 16.53
CA TYR A 134 -9.92 -6.67 16.68
C TYR A 134 -11.18 -6.45 15.84
N LEU A 135 -11.64 -7.52 15.18
CA LEU A 135 -12.99 -7.61 14.61
C LEU A 135 -13.90 -8.23 15.64
N PHE A 136 -14.92 -7.49 16.02
CA PHE A 136 -16.03 -8.01 16.81
C PHE A 136 -17.21 -8.28 15.90
N LYS A 137 -17.80 -9.47 16.03
CA LYS A 137 -19.13 -9.82 15.54
C LYS A 137 -20.03 -9.85 16.76
N ILE A 138 -20.97 -8.92 16.82
CA ILE A 138 -21.81 -8.71 18.00
C ILE A 138 -23.25 -8.87 17.56
N TYR A 139 -23.97 -9.80 18.16
CA TYR A 139 -25.39 -10.01 17.86
C TYR A 139 -26.21 -9.62 19.08
N ARG A 140 -27.13 -8.68 18.89
CA ARG A 140 -28.11 -8.25 19.88
C ARG A 140 -29.47 -8.79 19.44
N ASP A 141 -30.01 -9.75 20.18
CA ASP A 141 -31.32 -10.30 19.88
C ASP A 141 -32.45 -9.35 20.29
N ILE A 142 -33.70 -9.72 19.97
CA ILE A 142 -34.90 -8.93 20.31
C ILE A 142 -35.18 -8.83 21.82
N ASN A 143 -34.51 -9.65 22.64
CA ASN A 143 -34.62 -9.64 24.09
C ASN A 143 -33.42 -8.92 24.75
N GLU A 144 -32.63 -8.19 23.96
CA GLU A 144 -31.41 -7.47 24.39
C GLU A 144 -30.28 -8.40 24.89
N THR A 145 -30.33 -9.70 24.55
CA THR A 145 -29.23 -10.62 24.79
C THR A 145 -28.11 -10.34 23.80
N ILE A 146 -26.88 -10.19 24.30
CA ILE A 146 -25.70 -9.86 23.49
C ILE A 146 -24.75 -11.05 23.40
N GLU A 147 -24.55 -11.56 22.20
CA GLU A 147 -23.50 -12.52 21.88
C GLU A 147 -22.30 -11.80 21.24
N ILE A 148 -21.10 -12.08 21.70
CA ILE A 148 -19.87 -11.41 21.24
C ILE A 148 -18.85 -12.46 20.86
N ASN A 149 -18.49 -12.46 19.58
CA ASN A 149 -17.37 -13.21 19.05
C ASN A 149 -16.34 -12.22 18.53
N TYR A 150 -15.07 -12.43 18.84
CA TYR A 150 -14.02 -11.56 18.35
C TYR A 150 -12.82 -12.34 17.87
N LYS A 151 -12.08 -11.72 16.95
CA LYS A 151 -10.75 -12.19 16.56
C LYS A 151 -9.83 -11.00 16.42
N GLU A 152 -8.59 -11.18 16.87
CA GLU A 152 -7.53 -10.25 16.52
C GLU A 152 -7.35 -10.33 15.00
N ILE A 153 -7.48 -9.19 14.33
CA ILE A 153 -7.09 -9.07 12.94
C ILE A 153 -5.68 -8.49 12.98
N ALA A 154 -4.65 -9.35 12.93
CA ALA A 154 -3.46 -8.88 12.23
C ALA A 154 -3.89 -8.66 10.78
N ASN A 155 -3.58 -7.51 10.17
CA ASN A 155 -4.12 -7.10 8.87
C ASN A 155 -3.95 -8.17 7.76
N PHE A 156 -3.12 -9.21 7.98
CA PHE A 156 -2.86 -10.27 7.02
C PHE A 156 -2.99 -11.73 7.55
N VAL A 157 -3.74 -12.03 8.62
CA VAL A 157 -3.86 -13.42 9.15
C VAL A 157 -4.29 -14.45 8.10
N ASN A 158 -5.13 -14.03 7.14
CA ASN A 158 -5.73 -14.91 6.14
C ASN A 158 -5.19 -14.68 4.72
N VAL A 159 -4.03 -14.01 4.55
CA VAL A 159 -3.48 -13.82 3.21
C VAL A 159 -2.80 -15.08 2.70
N PRO A 160 -2.82 -15.34 1.38
CA PRO A 160 -2.06 -16.43 0.78
C PRO A 160 -0.59 -16.40 1.20
N GLY A 161 -0.07 -17.54 1.66
CA GLY A 161 1.32 -17.67 2.13
C GLY A 161 1.60 -17.09 3.52
N GLY A 162 0.63 -16.43 4.16
CA GLY A 162 0.79 -15.79 5.46
C GLY A 162 1.62 -14.50 5.42
N GLN A 163 2.22 -14.14 6.55
CA GLN A 163 2.89 -12.85 6.75
C GLN A 163 4.27 -13.01 7.40
N TRP A 164 5.12 -12.01 7.21
CA TRP A 164 6.36 -11.79 7.97
C TRP A 164 6.17 -10.65 8.96
N CYS A 165 6.80 -10.75 10.12
CA CYS A 165 6.94 -9.64 11.06
C CYS A 165 8.24 -8.89 10.72
N LEU A 166 8.15 -7.61 10.41
CA LEU A 166 9.29 -6.73 10.17
C LEU A 166 9.94 -6.33 11.50
N SER A 167 11.17 -5.82 11.47
CA SER A 167 11.87 -5.32 12.66
C SER A 167 11.13 -4.18 13.38
N THR A 168 10.27 -3.46 12.65
CA THR A 168 9.38 -2.43 13.20
C THR A 168 8.17 -2.99 13.95
N GLY A 169 7.98 -4.32 13.95
CA GLY A 169 6.79 -5.00 14.48
C GLY A 169 5.61 -5.04 13.51
N ASN A 170 5.66 -4.31 12.40
CA ASN A 170 4.63 -4.35 11.37
C ASN A 170 4.63 -5.69 10.62
N PHE A 171 3.47 -6.09 10.10
CA PHE A 171 3.36 -7.31 9.31
C PHE A 171 3.37 -7.00 7.81
N MET A 172 4.03 -7.85 7.03
CA MET A 172 4.08 -7.79 5.57
C MET A 172 3.60 -9.12 4.98
N PRO A 173 2.62 -9.14 4.05
CA PRO A 173 2.25 -10.37 3.34
C PRO A 173 3.46 -10.99 2.63
N LYS A 174 3.57 -12.33 2.64
CA LYS A 174 4.68 -13.01 1.94
C LYS A 174 4.50 -13.08 0.43
N ILE A 175 3.25 -13.03 -0.02
CA ILE A 175 2.89 -13.09 -1.44
C ILE A 175 2.28 -11.75 -1.83
N GLY A 176 2.78 -11.20 -2.93
CA GLY A 176 2.33 -9.94 -3.48
C GLY A 176 2.31 -9.93 -4.99
N LEU A 177 1.65 -8.90 -5.53
CA LEU A 177 1.61 -8.59 -6.95
C LEU A 177 2.66 -7.51 -7.25
N GLN A 178 3.60 -7.83 -8.15
CA GLN A 178 4.47 -6.82 -8.74
C GLN A 178 3.68 -6.01 -9.76
N CYS A 179 3.52 -4.72 -9.50
CA CYS A 179 2.82 -3.80 -10.38
C CYS A 179 3.77 -3.28 -11.45
N SER A 180 3.46 -3.54 -12.71
CA SER A 180 4.31 -3.05 -13.81
C SER A 180 4.18 -1.53 -13.95
N PRO A 181 5.28 -0.79 -14.13
CA PRO A 181 5.26 0.63 -14.47
C PRO A 181 4.64 0.92 -15.85
N SER A 182 4.50 -0.11 -16.70
CA SER A 182 3.97 0.00 -18.06
C SER A 182 2.46 -0.27 -18.17
N TRP A 183 1.81 -0.74 -17.11
CA TRP A 183 0.38 -1.04 -17.17
C TRP A 183 -0.41 0.20 -17.51
N ARG A 184 -1.30 0.08 -18.50
CA ARG A 184 -2.35 1.05 -18.77
C ARG A 184 -3.49 0.90 -17.77
N GLU A 185 -4.43 1.84 -17.80
CA GLU A 185 -5.49 1.90 -16.80
C GLU A 185 -6.31 0.61 -16.75
N LEU A 186 -6.73 0.08 -17.90
CA LEU A 186 -7.50 -1.16 -17.98
C LEU A 186 -6.71 -2.37 -17.46
N GLU A 187 -5.42 -2.45 -17.78
CA GLU A 187 -4.55 -3.55 -17.32
C GLU A 187 -4.37 -3.49 -15.80
N ALA A 188 -4.07 -2.30 -15.27
CA ALA A 188 -3.98 -2.08 -13.83
C ALA A 188 -5.29 -2.46 -13.13
N GLU A 189 -6.43 -2.07 -13.67
CA GLU A 189 -7.73 -2.46 -13.11
C GLU A 189 -7.93 -3.98 -13.10
N GLN A 190 -7.64 -4.66 -14.21
CA GLN A 190 -7.80 -6.12 -14.33
C GLN A 190 -6.88 -6.87 -13.35
N PHE A 191 -5.58 -6.54 -13.34
CA PHE A 191 -4.63 -7.24 -12.47
C PHE A 191 -4.91 -6.99 -10.98
N ILE A 192 -5.29 -5.78 -10.60
CA ILE A 192 -5.64 -5.46 -9.21
C ILE A 192 -6.92 -6.18 -8.79
N LEU A 193 -7.94 -6.23 -9.65
CA LEU A 193 -9.18 -6.96 -9.37
C LEU A 193 -8.90 -8.45 -9.12
N VAL A 194 -8.19 -9.11 -10.05
CA VAL A 194 -7.85 -10.53 -9.96
C VAL A 194 -6.98 -10.82 -8.73
N ALA A 195 -6.02 -9.95 -8.41
CA ALA A 195 -5.18 -10.12 -7.22
C ALA A 195 -5.99 -10.01 -5.92
N LEU A 196 -6.90 -9.03 -5.82
CA LEU A 196 -7.76 -8.89 -4.64
C LEU A 196 -8.70 -10.08 -4.47
N GLU A 197 -9.28 -10.58 -5.56
CA GLU A 197 -10.10 -11.80 -5.61
C GLU A 197 -9.31 -13.03 -5.15
N ALA A 198 -8.06 -13.16 -5.59
CA ALA A 198 -7.14 -14.22 -5.14
C ALA A 198 -6.66 -14.07 -3.69
N GLY A 199 -7.08 -13.02 -2.97
CA GLY A 199 -6.68 -12.79 -1.58
C GLY A 199 -5.33 -12.10 -1.41
N ILE A 200 -4.67 -11.67 -2.50
CA ILE A 200 -3.40 -10.94 -2.43
C ILE A 200 -3.63 -9.58 -1.77
N ARG A 201 -2.73 -9.23 -0.83
CA ARG A 201 -2.79 -7.95 -0.11
C ARG A 201 -1.50 -7.15 -0.19
N LEU A 202 -0.42 -7.65 -0.79
CA LEU A 202 0.78 -6.87 -1.05
C LEU A 202 0.83 -6.42 -2.50
N PHE A 203 0.99 -5.12 -2.73
CA PHE A 203 1.16 -4.53 -4.05
C PHE A 203 2.50 -3.81 -4.10
N ASP A 204 3.38 -4.31 -4.96
CA ASP A 204 4.74 -3.86 -5.08
C ASP A 204 4.91 -2.97 -6.31
N THR A 205 5.10 -1.68 -6.09
CA THR A 205 5.17 -0.67 -7.15
C THR A 205 6.51 0.05 -7.18
N SER A 206 6.72 0.86 -8.22
CA SER A 206 7.86 1.77 -8.33
C SER A 206 7.36 3.15 -8.72
N PHE A 207 8.06 4.19 -8.27
CA PHE A 207 7.74 5.57 -8.59
C PHE A 207 7.82 5.87 -10.10
N PHE A 208 8.60 5.09 -10.85
CA PHE A 208 8.92 5.33 -12.26
C PHE A 208 7.87 4.85 -13.27
N GLY A 209 6.68 4.50 -12.80
CA GLY A 209 5.56 4.16 -13.68
C GLY A 209 5.08 5.33 -14.52
N HIS A 210 4.79 5.07 -15.80
CA HIS A 210 4.04 5.99 -16.68
C HIS A 210 2.57 6.08 -16.25
N ASN A 211 2.19 5.25 -15.28
CA ASN A 211 0.85 4.99 -14.78
C ASN A 211 0.64 5.57 -13.38
N ARG A 212 1.32 6.69 -13.06
CA ARG A 212 1.24 7.38 -11.77
C ARG A 212 -0.21 7.66 -11.42
N GLY A 213 -0.75 6.88 -10.50
CA GLY A 213 -2.14 6.96 -10.06
C GLY A 213 -3.08 5.90 -10.62
N GLN A 214 -2.78 5.19 -11.72
CA GLN A 214 -3.66 4.14 -12.23
C GLN A 214 -3.72 2.95 -11.26
N ILE A 215 -2.58 2.52 -10.74
CA ILE A 215 -2.49 1.45 -9.73
C ILE A 215 -3.24 1.87 -8.46
N SER A 216 -3.00 3.08 -7.94
CA SER A 216 -3.68 3.54 -6.73
C SER A 216 -5.18 3.75 -6.94
N LYS A 217 -5.60 4.28 -8.09
CA LYS A 217 -7.00 4.41 -8.50
C LYS A 217 -7.69 3.05 -8.58
N ALA A 218 -7.06 2.05 -9.19
CA ALA A 218 -7.58 0.69 -9.28
C ALA A 218 -7.73 0.06 -7.87
N ILE A 219 -6.72 0.18 -7.01
CA ILE A 219 -6.80 -0.31 -5.63
C ILE A 219 -7.96 0.37 -4.89
N LYS A 220 -8.05 1.71 -4.92
CA LYS A 220 -9.15 2.46 -4.27
C LYS A 220 -10.53 2.07 -4.81
N LYS A 221 -10.64 1.84 -6.12
CA LYS A 221 -11.87 1.42 -6.79
C LYS A 221 -12.34 0.05 -6.28
N PHE A 222 -11.42 -0.91 -6.15
CA PHE A 222 -11.80 -2.30 -5.89
C PHE A 222 -11.80 -2.70 -4.41
N LEU A 223 -11.03 -2.05 -3.53
CA LEU A 223 -11.05 -2.36 -2.09
C LEU A 223 -12.48 -2.45 -1.50
N PRO A 224 -13.39 -1.47 -1.75
CA PRO A 224 -14.75 -1.54 -1.21
C PRO A 224 -15.57 -2.74 -1.71
N LEU A 225 -15.32 -3.24 -2.94
CA LEU A 225 -16.03 -4.40 -3.49
C LEU A 225 -15.73 -5.68 -2.71
N PHE A 226 -14.55 -5.76 -2.11
CA PHE A 226 -14.13 -6.89 -1.26
C PHE A 226 -14.34 -6.63 0.24
N GLY A 227 -14.97 -5.51 0.61
CA GLY A 227 -15.13 -5.08 2.00
C GLY A 227 -13.80 -4.80 2.71
N LEU A 228 -12.79 -4.38 1.94
CA LEU A 228 -11.45 -4.05 2.43
C LEU A 228 -11.28 -2.54 2.56
N LEU A 229 -10.39 -2.15 3.45
CA LEU A 229 -9.91 -0.79 3.66
C LEU A 229 -8.48 -0.65 3.15
N ARG A 230 -7.98 0.60 3.06
CA ARG A 230 -6.57 0.87 2.74
C ARG A 230 -5.61 0.17 3.71
N THR A 231 -5.99 0.03 4.98
CA THR A 231 -5.20 -0.67 6.01
C THR A 231 -5.15 -2.18 5.83
N ASP A 232 -6.04 -2.76 5.02
CA ASP A 232 -6.07 -4.21 4.75
C ASP A 232 -5.13 -4.61 3.60
N VAL A 233 -4.39 -3.65 3.02
CA VAL A 233 -3.38 -3.90 1.99
C VAL A 233 -2.06 -3.27 2.36
N PHE A 234 -0.98 -3.88 1.88
CA PHE A 234 0.39 -3.48 2.06
C PHE A 234 0.92 -2.94 0.73
N ILE A 235 1.35 -1.68 0.71
CA ILE A 235 1.93 -1.04 -0.46
C ILE A 235 3.44 -0.89 -0.25
N SER A 236 4.23 -1.59 -1.06
CA SER A 236 5.65 -1.30 -1.19
C SER A 236 5.89 -0.41 -2.40
N ALA A 237 6.67 0.66 -2.21
CA ALA A 237 7.06 1.58 -3.27
C ALA A 237 8.58 1.66 -3.35
N LYS A 238 9.11 1.79 -4.57
CA LYS A 238 10.54 1.97 -4.82
C LYS A 238 10.82 3.34 -5.42
N ILE A 239 11.75 4.08 -4.83
CA ILE A 239 12.26 5.35 -5.37
C ILE A 239 13.66 5.13 -5.93
N ASN A 240 14.03 5.87 -6.97
CA ASN A 240 15.41 5.85 -7.46
C ASN A 240 16.20 7.00 -6.85
N ILE A 241 17.51 6.82 -6.80
CA ILE A 241 18.47 7.89 -6.60
C ILE A 241 18.58 8.66 -7.93
N VAL A 242 18.50 9.98 -7.89
CA VAL A 242 18.59 10.83 -9.08
C VAL A 242 19.32 12.10 -8.69
N ARG A 243 20.43 12.37 -9.36
CA ARG A 243 21.17 13.61 -9.21
C ARG A 243 20.50 14.76 -9.96
N PRO A 244 20.63 16.01 -9.48
CA PRO A 244 20.08 17.20 -10.11
C PRO A 244 20.32 17.29 -11.62
N GLU A 245 21.55 17.05 -12.05
CA GLU A 245 21.95 17.11 -13.46
C GLU A 245 21.20 16.12 -14.35
N ASN A 246 20.71 15.02 -13.77
CA ASN A 246 19.98 13.98 -14.48
C ASN A 246 18.46 14.07 -14.26
N ALA A 247 17.99 14.89 -13.32
CA ALA A 247 16.56 14.96 -12.96
C ALA A 247 15.71 15.40 -14.17
N GLN A 248 16.19 16.37 -14.95
CA GLN A 248 15.49 16.82 -16.17
C GLN A 248 15.31 15.69 -17.19
N ASP A 249 16.30 14.82 -17.38
CA ASP A 249 16.24 13.77 -18.40
C ASP A 249 15.16 12.72 -18.08
N LEU A 250 14.86 12.48 -16.80
CA LEU A 250 13.76 11.59 -16.41
C LEU A 250 12.40 12.11 -16.88
N PHE A 251 12.23 13.44 -16.89
CA PHE A 251 11.00 14.07 -17.33
C PHE A 251 10.95 14.26 -18.85
N ARG A 252 12.09 14.32 -19.52
CA ARG A 252 12.17 14.50 -20.99
C ARG A 252 11.72 13.25 -21.76
N TYR A 253 12.10 12.07 -21.30
CA TYR A 253 11.79 10.81 -21.98
C TYR A 253 10.52 10.11 -21.46
N GLY A 254 9.93 10.63 -20.37
CA GLY A 254 8.62 10.20 -19.90
C GLY A 254 7.47 10.88 -20.66
N PRO A 255 6.25 10.28 -20.68
CA PRO A 255 5.06 10.85 -21.28
C PRO A 255 4.55 12.11 -20.54
N ILE A 256 5.09 12.38 -19.35
CA ILE A 256 4.79 13.56 -18.53
C ILE A 256 5.75 14.70 -18.94
N LYS A 257 5.64 15.18 -20.18
CA LYS A 257 6.51 16.24 -20.70
C LYS A 257 6.28 17.63 -20.11
N LYS A 258 5.37 17.83 -19.13
CA LYS A 258 4.80 19.17 -18.92
C LYS A 258 4.62 19.77 -17.52
N GLU A 259 4.96 19.11 -16.40
CA GLU A 259 4.58 19.71 -15.09
C GLU A 259 5.65 19.73 -14.00
N ILE A 260 6.83 19.17 -14.23
CA ILE A 260 7.87 19.15 -13.19
C ILE A 260 9.02 20.03 -13.66
N ASP A 261 9.15 21.18 -13.00
CA ASP A 261 10.29 22.07 -13.17
C ASP A 261 11.54 21.34 -12.67
N GLY A 262 12.42 20.92 -13.58
CA GLY A 262 13.64 20.22 -13.22
C GLY A 262 14.60 21.10 -12.42
N ASP A 263 14.46 22.42 -12.50
CA ASP A 263 15.33 23.38 -11.82
C ASP A 263 15.02 23.45 -10.31
N GLN A 264 13.93 22.81 -9.85
CA GLN A 264 13.59 22.71 -8.43
C GLN A 264 14.46 21.71 -7.65
N PHE A 265 15.21 20.84 -8.35
CA PHE A 265 16.05 19.83 -7.71
C PHE A 265 17.48 20.32 -7.62
N HIS A 266 17.93 20.68 -6.42
CA HIS A 266 19.30 21.15 -6.17
C HIS A 266 20.19 20.06 -5.55
N SER A 267 19.57 18.98 -5.08
CA SER A 267 20.22 17.84 -4.43
C SER A 267 19.53 16.51 -4.75
N VAL A 268 20.16 15.39 -4.39
CA VAL A 268 19.53 14.07 -4.47
C VAL A 268 18.38 13.97 -3.44
N SER A 269 18.52 14.65 -2.29
CA SER A 269 17.47 14.74 -1.27
C SER A 269 16.19 15.36 -1.83
N ASP A 270 16.29 16.46 -2.60
CA ASP A 270 15.12 17.15 -3.16
C ASP A 270 14.29 16.19 -4.03
N TYR A 271 14.96 15.41 -4.88
CA TYR A 271 14.29 14.42 -5.72
C TYR A 271 13.68 13.28 -4.90
N ALA A 272 14.38 12.81 -3.86
CA ALA A 272 13.88 11.78 -2.97
C ALA A 272 12.62 12.25 -2.20
N HIS A 273 12.64 13.47 -1.64
CA HIS A 273 11.48 14.08 -0.98
C HIS A 273 10.29 14.15 -1.93
N PHE A 274 10.51 14.67 -3.15
CA PHE A 274 9.50 14.71 -4.18
C PHE A 274 8.91 13.31 -4.48
N SER A 275 9.77 12.31 -4.65
CA SER A 275 9.36 10.94 -4.98
C SER A 275 8.53 10.30 -3.88
N VAL A 276 8.99 10.39 -2.62
CA VAL A 276 8.28 9.83 -1.46
C VAL A 276 6.95 10.54 -1.27
N LYS A 277 6.93 11.87 -1.32
CA LYS A 277 5.70 12.66 -1.19
C LYS A 277 4.66 12.26 -2.23
N GLN A 278 5.06 12.12 -3.49
CA GLN A 278 4.15 11.70 -4.56
C GLN A 278 3.60 10.29 -4.33
N CYS A 279 4.42 9.33 -3.87
CA CYS A 279 3.91 8.02 -3.47
C CYS A 279 2.88 8.11 -2.33
N ILE A 280 3.16 8.90 -1.30
CA ILE A 280 2.25 9.12 -0.17
C ILE A 280 0.91 9.72 -0.64
N ASP A 281 0.97 10.78 -1.47
CA ASP A 281 -0.21 11.47 -1.98
C ASP A 281 -1.07 10.53 -2.86
N GLN A 282 -0.45 9.60 -3.60
CA GLN A 282 -1.16 8.62 -4.42
C GLN A 282 -1.92 7.56 -3.60
N PHE A 283 -1.39 7.14 -2.45
CA PHE A 283 -1.86 5.99 -1.67
C PHE A 283 -2.60 6.34 -0.37
N ASP A 284 -3.35 7.45 -0.38
CA ASP A 284 -4.19 7.92 0.74
C ASP A 284 -3.40 8.30 1.99
N GLY A 285 -2.25 8.94 1.79
CA GLY A 285 -1.51 9.59 2.87
C GLY A 285 -0.46 8.71 3.55
N TYR A 286 -0.27 7.46 3.14
CA TYR A 286 0.90 6.67 3.56
C TYR A 286 1.22 5.50 2.61
N ILE A 287 2.47 5.04 2.67
CA ILE A 287 2.95 3.77 2.09
C ILE A 287 3.52 2.90 3.21
N ASP A 288 3.41 1.57 3.07
CA ASP A 288 3.77 0.63 4.13
C ASP A 288 5.27 0.33 4.13
N LEU A 289 5.89 0.36 2.96
CA LEU A 289 7.33 0.17 2.78
C LEU A 289 7.85 1.06 1.64
N CYS A 290 8.88 1.84 1.90
CA CYS A 290 9.61 2.58 0.87
C CYS A 290 11.01 2.02 0.74
N LEU A 291 11.43 1.69 -0.49
CA LEU A 291 12.74 1.13 -0.79
C LEU A 291 13.51 2.04 -1.73
N VAL A 292 14.83 2.07 -1.57
CA VAL A 292 15.72 2.55 -2.62
C VAL A 292 15.85 1.44 -3.67
N HIS A 293 15.40 1.71 -4.90
CA HIS A 293 15.32 0.71 -5.96
C HIS A 293 16.70 0.22 -6.40
N TYR A 294 17.64 1.15 -6.56
CA TYR A 294 19.01 0.89 -6.98
C TYR A 294 19.99 1.67 -6.12
N ALA A 295 21.12 1.06 -5.79
CA ALA A 295 22.16 1.64 -4.95
C ALA A 295 22.99 2.77 -5.62
N LYS A 296 22.51 3.30 -6.75
CA LYS A 296 23.16 4.32 -7.56
C LYS A 296 22.11 5.14 -8.28
N ASP A 297 22.55 6.24 -8.87
CA ASP A 297 21.76 7.06 -9.77
C ASP A 297 21.07 6.21 -10.87
N ALA A 298 19.80 6.52 -11.14
CA ALA A 298 18.93 5.78 -12.06
C ALA A 298 19.46 5.67 -13.49
N PHE A 299 20.38 6.56 -13.88
CA PHE A 299 20.88 6.64 -15.24
C PHE A 299 21.96 5.58 -15.51
N LYS A 300 21.80 4.87 -16.63
CA LYS A 300 22.58 3.68 -17.01
C LYS A 300 24.10 3.93 -17.07
N ASN A 301 24.52 5.18 -17.27
CA ASN A 301 25.92 5.54 -17.45
C ASN A 301 26.68 5.76 -16.12
N VAL A 302 26.01 5.68 -14.97
CA VAL A 302 26.68 5.81 -13.67
C VAL A 302 27.27 4.45 -13.26
N SER A 303 28.60 4.41 -13.16
CA SER A 303 29.33 3.24 -12.68
C SER A 303 28.93 2.88 -11.25
N ASN A 304 28.91 1.58 -10.93
CA ASN A 304 28.76 1.10 -9.56
C ASN A 304 29.92 1.58 -8.66
N THR A 305 31.08 1.93 -9.24
CA THR A 305 32.26 2.45 -8.55
C THR A 305 32.30 3.97 -8.43
N CYS A 306 31.25 4.69 -8.84
CA CYS A 306 31.19 6.15 -8.69
C CYS A 306 31.30 6.51 -7.19
N SER A 307 32.26 7.37 -6.86
CA SER A 307 32.53 7.80 -5.47
C SER A 307 31.31 8.40 -4.78
N ASN A 308 30.44 9.06 -5.55
CA ASN A 308 29.26 9.75 -5.04
C ASN A 308 28.13 8.78 -4.67
N ASN A 309 28.12 7.53 -5.17
CA ASN A 309 27.03 6.58 -4.89
C ASN A 309 26.81 6.37 -3.38
N ARG A 310 27.88 6.48 -2.57
CA ARG A 310 27.77 6.36 -1.12
C ARG A 310 27.06 7.57 -0.50
N SER A 311 27.53 8.79 -0.79
CA SER A 311 26.93 10.02 -0.26
C SER A 311 25.48 10.16 -0.74
N ASP A 312 25.21 9.83 -2.00
CA ASP A 312 23.85 9.90 -2.56
C ASP A 312 22.90 8.96 -1.81
N ARG A 313 23.35 7.75 -1.46
CA ARG A 313 22.55 6.82 -0.64
C ARG A 313 22.33 7.36 0.76
N GLU A 314 23.37 7.83 1.42
CA GLU A 314 23.28 8.40 2.78
C GLU A 314 22.24 9.53 2.81
N GLU A 315 22.24 10.41 1.81
CA GLU A 315 21.27 11.49 1.66
C GLU A 315 19.83 10.97 1.45
N VAL A 316 19.62 10.02 0.52
CA VAL A 316 18.30 9.41 0.29
C VAL A 316 17.79 8.66 1.52
N TYR A 317 18.66 7.95 2.23
CA TYR A 317 18.27 7.29 3.48
C TYR A 317 17.84 8.30 4.54
N GLY A 318 18.53 9.42 4.69
CA GLY A 318 18.12 10.51 5.57
C GLY A 318 16.71 11.03 5.28
N VAL A 319 16.33 11.10 3.99
CA VAL A 319 14.95 11.42 3.59
C VAL A 319 13.97 10.34 4.02
N LEU A 320 14.30 9.06 3.80
CA LEU A 320 13.42 7.96 4.22
C LEU A 320 13.23 7.92 5.75
N GLU A 321 14.28 8.17 6.52
CA GLU A 321 14.22 8.28 7.99
C GLU A 321 13.36 9.48 8.43
N HIS A 322 13.49 10.62 7.76
CA HIS A 322 12.66 11.79 8.01
C HIS A 322 11.16 11.47 7.88
N TYR A 323 10.75 10.79 6.80
CA TYR A 323 9.37 10.35 6.66
C TYR A 323 9.00 9.29 7.70
N MET A 324 9.86 8.30 7.99
CA MET A 324 9.58 7.31 9.02
C MET A 324 9.31 7.94 10.40
N GLY A 325 10.08 8.96 10.78
CA GLY A 325 9.93 9.67 12.04
C GLY A 325 8.63 10.48 12.16
N GLN A 326 8.16 11.10 11.07
CA GLN A 326 6.91 11.88 11.08
C GLN A 326 5.65 11.05 11.36
N TRP A 327 5.65 9.75 10.99
CA TRP A 327 4.49 8.87 11.10
C TRP A 327 4.45 8.03 12.39
N GLY A 328 5.24 8.43 13.40
CA GLY A 328 5.04 7.97 14.78
C GLY A 328 6.02 6.92 15.30
N PHE A 329 7.16 6.72 14.64
CA PHE A 329 8.27 6.00 15.28
C PHE A 329 9.05 6.96 16.20
N ASN A 330 8.56 7.15 17.44
CA ASN A 330 9.28 7.86 18.50
C ASN A 330 10.40 7.00 19.12
N GLY A 331 11.20 6.28 18.32
CA GLY A 331 12.13 5.25 18.82
C GLY A 331 13.49 5.23 18.14
N THR A 332 14.49 5.73 18.86
CA THR A 332 15.95 5.55 18.73
C THR A 332 16.59 5.91 17.38
N THR A 333 17.29 7.05 17.38
CA THR A 333 18.31 7.41 16.40
C THR A 333 19.33 6.28 16.23
N PHE A 334 19.70 5.99 14.98
CA PHE A 334 20.67 4.97 14.55
C PHE A 334 22.13 5.16 15.06
N GLY A 335 22.36 6.04 16.04
CA GLY A 335 23.69 6.42 16.53
C GLY A 335 24.26 5.58 17.69
N ASP A 336 23.51 4.61 18.22
CA ASP A 336 23.90 3.82 19.41
C ASP A 336 24.12 2.31 19.12
N LEU A 337 24.45 1.93 17.88
CA LEU A 337 24.81 0.54 17.50
C LEU A 337 26.25 0.40 17.03
#